data_AF-A0A816FU99-F1
#
_entry.id   AF-A0A816FU99-F1
#
_cell.length_a   1.000
_cell.length_b   1.000
_cell.length_c   1.000
_cell.angle_alpha   90.00
_cell.angle_beta   90.00
_cell.angle_gamma   90.00
#
_symmetry.space_group_name_H-M   'P 1'
#
loop_
_entity.id
_entity.type
_entity.pdbx_description
1 polymer ?
#
loop_
_entity_poly.entity_id
_entity_poly.type
_entity_poly.pdbx_seq_one_letter_code
_entity_poly.pdbx_strand_id
1 'polypeptide(L)'
;MNIPRNTRPRRRHGEIRLLEKQMRPEVIERCLQFLDVVINQIIYQENIYPSNLFQPRQMYQSLVYQCIDKDISSYITLCVASLKDLFSQQLSDMVSINIIRNCQISIILRRYLIELHTMHDPCLRAIYDNTKQLMNQLDQIFSQCIQTIKQIKPLECSNYTKGWT
;
A
#
# COMPACT_ATOMS: atom_id res chain seq x y z
N MET A 1 -56.24 41.60 -5.87
CA MET A 1 -54.97 41.61 -5.12
C MET A 1 -54.32 40.24 -5.27
N ASN A 2 -53.21 40.18 -6.01
CA ASN A 2 -52.37 39.01 -6.22
C ASN A 2 -51.32 38.91 -5.13
N ILE A 3 -51.14 37.74 -4.52
CA ILE A 3 -49.86 37.36 -3.90
C ILE A 3 -49.56 35.90 -4.32
N PRO A 4 -48.53 35.65 -5.15
CA PRO A 4 -48.17 34.31 -5.58
C PRO A 4 -47.35 33.62 -4.47
N ARG A 5 -47.76 32.40 -4.08
CA ARG A 5 -46.92 31.51 -3.27
C ARG A 5 -45.85 30.90 -4.17
N ASN A 6 -44.72 31.60 -4.23
CA ASN A 6 -43.55 31.15 -4.96
C ASN A 6 -42.80 30.04 -4.20
N THR A 7 -42.29 29.12 -5.00
CA THR A 7 -41.55 27.90 -4.72
C THR A 7 -40.39 28.02 -3.74
N ARG A 8 -40.13 26.97 -2.95
CA ARG A 8 -38.75 26.54 -2.68
C ARG A 8 -38.62 25.01 -2.72
N PRO A 9 -37.71 24.46 -3.54
CA PRO A 9 -37.43 23.03 -3.58
C PRO A 9 -36.55 22.62 -2.39
N ARG A 10 -37.02 21.69 -1.56
CA ARG A 10 -36.20 20.94 -0.60
C ARG A 10 -35.33 19.95 -1.38
N ARG A 11 -34.18 20.39 -1.89
CA ARG A 11 -33.12 19.50 -2.40
C ARG A 11 -31.76 20.04 -2.03
N ARG A 12 -31.33 19.85 -0.77
CA ARG A 12 -29.93 19.92 -0.31
C ARG A 12 -29.74 19.04 0.94
N HIS A 13 -29.98 17.74 0.81
CA HIS A 13 -29.62 16.76 1.85
C HIS A 13 -28.87 15.55 1.30
N GLY A 14 -28.66 15.47 -0.02
CA GLY A 14 -27.94 14.37 -0.67
C GLY A 14 -26.43 14.58 -0.85
N GLU A 15 -25.97 15.83 -1.04
CA GLU A 15 -24.57 16.10 -1.38
C GLU A 15 -23.62 16.10 -0.17
N ILE A 16 -24.11 16.28 1.05
CA ILE A 16 -23.25 16.36 2.24
C ILE A 16 -22.75 14.96 2.70
N ARG A 17 -23.37 13.85 2.23
CA ARG A 17 -23.02 12.49 2.67
C ARG A 17 -21.97 11.77 1.81
N LEU A 18 -21.57 12.33 0.66
CA LEU A 18 -20.56 11.71 -0.21
C LEU A 18 -19.12 12.04 0.22
N LEU A 19 -18.92 13.10 1.00
CA LEU A 19 -17.60 13.51 1.50
C LEU A 19 -17.14 12.71 2.73
N GLU A 20 -18.03 12.02 3.44
CA GLU A 20 -17.67 11.27 4.66
C GLU A 20 -16.96 9.94 4.39
N LYS A 21 -16.87 9.52 3.12
CA LYS A 21 -16.29 8.22 2.73
C LYS A 21 -14.94 8.32 2.02
N GLN A 22 -14.22 9.43 2.05
CA GLN A 22 -12.90 9.48 1.42
C GLN A 22 -11.81 9.29 2.47
N MET A 23 -10.90 8.34 2.20
CA MET A 23 -9.67 8.23 2.98
C MET A 23 -8.89 9.55 2.83
N ARG A 24 -8.30 10.01 3.93
CA ARG A 24 -7.51 11.24 3.92
C ARG A 24 -6.31 11.09 2.96
N PRO A 25 -6.03 12.09 2.11
CA PRO A 25 -4.92 12.03 1.16
C PRO A 25 -3.59 11.66 1.81
N GLU A 26 -3.31 12.20 3.00
CA GLU A 26 -2.07 11.94 3.73
C GLU A 26 -1.92 10.47 4.15
N VAL A 27 -3.03 9.82 4.48
CA VAL A 27 -3.06 8.39 4.83
C VAL A 27 -2.81 7.54 3.60
N ILE A 28 -3.44 7.90 2.48
CA ILE A 28 -3.24 7.22 1.20
C ILE A 28 -1.77 7.31 0.78
N GLU A 29 -1.20 8.50 0.77
CA GLU A 29 0.23 8.70 0.45
C GLU A 29 1.14 7.86 1.36
N ARG A 30 0.82 7.80 2.66
CA ARG A 30 1.59 6.99 3.60
C ARG A 30 1.48 5.49 3.32
N CYS A 31 0.29 5.00 2.98
CA CYS A 31 0.05 3.61 2.59
C CYS A 31 0.79 3.27 1.28
N LEU A 32 0.77 4.16 0.29
CA LEU A 32 1.50 3.98 -0.97
C LEU A 32 3.00 3.91 -0.72
N GLN A 33 3.56 4.83 0.07
CA GLN A 33 4.97 4.79 0.45
C GLN A 33 5.33 3.48 1.17
N PHE A 34 4.43 2.98 2.02
CA PHE A 34 4.63 1.70 2.69
C PHE A 34 4.63 0.54 1.70
N LEU A 35 3.72 0.52 0.72
CA LEU A 35 3.68 -0.52 -0.32
C LEU A 35 4.97 -0.54 -1.15
N ASP A 36 5.51 0.62 -1.51
CA ASP A 36 6.81 0.72 -2.21
C ASP A 36 7.93 0.05 -1.40
N VAL A 37 7.99 0.34 -0.09
CA VAL A 37 8.96 -0.27 0.83
C VAL A 37 8.76 -1.78 0.96
N VAL A 38 7.52 -2.24 1.09
CA VAL A 38 7.19 -3.66 1.21
C VAL A 38 7.57 -4.43 -0.04
N ILE A 39 7.26 -3.91 -1.22
CA ILE A 39 7.62 -4.54 -2.50
C ILE A 39 9.14 -4.68 -2.61
N ASN A 40 9.89 -3.62 -2.34
CA ASN A 40 11.35 -3.66 -2.34
C ASN A 40 11.90 -4.69 -1.32
N GLN A 41 11.35 -4.70 -0.11
CA GLN A 41 11.78 -5.62 0.95
C GLN A 41 11.49 -7.08 0.59
N ILE A 42 10.33 -7.39 0.00
CA ILE A 42 9.97 -8.73 -0.48
C ILE A 42 10.94 -9.18 -1.56
N ILE A 43 11.18 -8.33 -2.56
CA ILE A 43 12.06 -8.63 -3.69
C ILE A 43 13.48 -8.94 -3.20
N TYR A 44 14.01 -8.14 -2.28
CA TYR A 44 15.32 -8.36 -1.66
C TYR A 44 15.37 -9.68 -0.90
N GLN A 45 14.39 -9.91 -0.02
CA GLN A 45 14.39 -11.08 0.86
C GLN A 45 14.21 -12.40 0.12
N GLU A 46 13.43 -12.39 -0.95
CA GLU A 46 13.17 -13.57 -1.78
C GLU A 46 14.27 -13.80 -2.82
N ASN A 47 15.33 -12.99 -2.81
CA ASN A 47 16.45 -13.05 -3.76
C ASN A 47 15.99 -13.03 -5.23
N ILE A 48 14.94 -12.24 -5.52
CA ILE A 48 14.42 -12.09 -6.89
C ILE A 48 15.41 -11.33 -7.76
N TYR A 49 16.09 -10.35 -7.17
CA TYR A 49 17.21 -9.64 -7.78
C TYR A 49 18.47 -9.77 -6.91
N PRO A 50 19.67 -9.64 -7.51
CA PRO A 50 20.93 -9.63 -6.79
C PRO A 50 20.98 -8.58 -5.67
N SER A 51 21.57 -8.94 -4.53
CA SER A 51 21.64 -8.08 -3.34
C SER A 51 22.46 -6.80 -3.54
N ASN A 52 23.40 -6.79 -4.50
CA ASN A 52 24.17 -5.58 -4.85
C ASN A 52 23.33 -4.48 -5.52
N LEU A 53 22.09 -4.80 -5.95
CA LEU A 53 21.12 -3.82 -6.44
C LEU A 53 20.32 -3.15 -5.32
N PHE A 54 20.63 -3.42 -4.05
CA PHE A 54 19.91 -2.89 -2.91
C PHE A 54 20.82 -2.16 -1.94
N GLN A 55 20.29 -1.07 -1.35
CA GLN A 55 20.95 -0.34 -0.28
C GLN A 55 20.10 -0.37 1.01
N PRO A 56 20.74 -0.49 2.17
CA PRO A 56 20.05 -0.38 3.45
C PRO A 56 19.55 1.05 3.69
N ARG A 57 18.33 1.18 4.19
CA ARG A 57 17.72 2.46 4.56
C ARG A 57 16.89 2.31 5.84
N GLN A 58 16.93 3.31 6.70
CA GLN A 58 16.08 3.34 7.89
C GLN A 58 14.70 3.93 7.53
N MET A 59 13.64 3.13 7.61
CA MET A 59 12.25 3.56 7.41
C MET A 59 11.32 2.90 8.43
N TYR A 60 10.33 3.64 8.94
CA TYR A 60 9.38 3.12 9.92
C TYR A 60 10.05 2.45 11.12
N GLN A 61 11.17 3.02 11.59
CA GLN A 61 12.00 2.47 12.68
C GLN A 61 12.57 1.06 12.38
N SER A 62 12.55 0.64 11.12
CA SER A 62 13.07 -0.64 10.65
C SER A 62 14.14 -0.44 9.57
N LEU A 63 15.17 -1.28 9.58
CA LEU A 63 16.15 -1.34 8.49
C LEU A 63 15.50 -2.04 7.28
N VAL A 64 15.31 -1.35 6.17
CA VAL A 64 14.76 -1.92 4.93
C VAL A 64 15.77 -1.85 3.81
N TYR A 65 15.58 -2.66 2.78
CA TYR A 65 16.43 -2.65 1.59
C TYR A 65 15.65 -2.05 0.42
N GLN A 66 16.20 -0.99 -0.18
CA GLN A 66 15.62 -0.34 -1.36
C GLN A 66 16.48 -0.58 -2.59
N CYS A 67 15.82 -0.87 -3.72
CA CYS A 67 16.51 -1.03 -4.99
C CYS A 67 17.13 0.29 -5.45
N ILE A 68 18.38 0.24 -5.93
CA ILE A 68 19.09 1.40 -6.51
C ILE A 68 19.07 1.40 -8.03
N ASP A 69 18.68 0.28 -8.64
CA ASP A 69 18.51 0.19 -10.08
C ASP A 69 17.33 1.06 -10.54
N LYS A 70 17.57 1.92 -11.53
CA LYS A 70 16.61 2.94 -11.96
C LYS A 70 15.38 2.31 -12.60
N ASP A 71 15.55 1.26 -13.39
CA ASP A 71 14.46 0.68 -14.15
C ASP A 71 13.52 -0.10 -13.23
N ILE A 72 14.10 -0.91 -12.33
CA ILE A 72 13.35 -1.64 -11.30
C ILE A 72 12.64 -0.68 -10.35
N SER A 73 13.37 0.31 -9.83
CA SER A 73 12.79 1.30 -8.90
C SER A 73 11.66 2.09 -9.56
N SER A 74 11.84 2.55 -10.80
CA SER A 74 10.80 3.30 -11.53
C SER A 74 9.58 2.45 -11.79
N TYR A 75 9.75 1.18 -12.16
CA TYR A 75 8.64 0.26 -12.36
C TYR A 75 7.82 0.08 -11.07
N ILE A 76 8.48 -0.19 -9.94
CA ILE A 76 7.80 -0.34 -8.64
C ILE A 76 7.04 0.94 -8.28
N THR A 77 7.69 2.10 -8.40
CA THR A 77 7.07 3.39 -8.08
C THR A 77 5.85 3.67 -8.97
N LEU A 78 5.91 3.37 -10.27
CA LEU A 78 4.77 3.53 -11.18
C LEU A 78 3.63 2.58 -10.84
N CYS A 79 3.93 1.31 -10.54
CA CYS A 79 2.94 0.33 -10.10
C CYS A 79 2.23 0.81 -8.83
N VAL A 80 2.98 1.25 -7.82
CA VAL A 80 2.40 1.77 -6.58
C VAL A 80 1.59 3.03 -6.83
N ALA A 81 2.10 3.99 -7.62
CA ALA A 81 1.40 5.23 -7.94
C ALA A 81 0.04 4.96 -8.61
N SER A 82 -0.07 3.92 -9.44
CA SER A 82 -1.34 3.54 -10.08
C SER A 82 -2.44 3.12 -9.09
N LEU A 83 -2.08 2.72 -7.87
CA LEU A 83 -3.03 2.34 -6.81
C LEU A 83 -3.66 3.55 -6.12
N LYS A 84 -3.11 4.76 -6.30
CA LYS A 84 -3.56 5.97 -5.62
C LYS A 84 -5.04 6.26 -5.86
N ASP A 85 -5.47 6.20 -7.11
CA ASP A 85 -6.86 6.49 -7.47
C ASP A 85 -7.80 5.40 -6.95
N LEU A 86 -7.36 4.14 -6.96
CA LEU A 86 -8.13 3.01 -6.41
C LEU A 86 -8.36 3.17 -4.90
N PHE A 87 -7.35 3.58 -4.15
CA PHE A 87 -7.49 3.84 -2.70
C PHE A 87 -8.31 5.10 -2.41
N SER A 88 -8.10 6.17 -3.20
CA SER A 88 -8.85 7.42 -3.04
C SER A 88 -10.35 7.25 -3.26
N GLN A 89 -10.72 6.36 -4.18
CA GLN A 89 -12.10 6.02 -4.51
C GLN A 89 -12.64 4.84 -3.67
N GLN A 90 -11.83 4.27 -2.76
CA GLN A 90 -12.17 3.07 -1.99
C GLN A 90 -12.62 1.88 -2.86
N LEU A 91 -12.01 1.74 -4.04
CA LEU A 91 -12.29 0.65 -4.98
C LEU A 91 -11.41 -0.58 -4.73
N SER A 92 -10.40 -0.46 -3.88
CA SER A 92 -9.49 -1.53 -3.53
C SER A 92 -9.23 -1.54 -2.02
N ASP A 93 -9.45 -2.68 -1.41
CA ASP A 93 -9.15 -3.01 -0.02
C ASP A 93 -8.02 -4.02 0.10
N MET A 94 -7.58 -4.63 -1.02
CA MET A 94 -6.60 -5.71 -0.99
C MET A 94 -5.55 -5.56 -2.09
N VAL A 95 -4.27 -5.70 -1.72
CA VAL A 95 -3.14 -5.74 -2.65
C VAL A 95 -2.47 -7.10 -2.53
N SER A 96 -2.34 -7.79 -3.67
CA SER A 96 -1.66 -9.08 -3.75
C SER A 96 -0.35 -8.95 -4.54
N ILE A 97 0.77 -9.28 -3.89
CA ILE A 97 2.09 -9.34 -4.52
C ILE A 97 2.41 -10.82 -4.73
N ASN A 98 2.50 -11.22 -6.00
CA ASN A 98 2.71 -12.62 -6.39
C ASN A 98 4.10 -12.82 -6.96
N ILE A 99 4.85 -13.77 -6.41
CA ILE A 99 6.12 -14.24 -6.98
C ILE A 99 5.80 -15.41 -7.90
N ILE A 100 6.07 -15.21 -9.18
CA ILE A 100 5.71 -16.14 -10.25
C ILE A 100 6.97 -16.70 -10.88
N ARG A 101 7.01 -18.01 -11.05
CA ARG A 101 7.97 -18.65 -11.93
C ARG A 101 7.42 -18.67 -13.35
N ASN A 102 8.13 -18.03 -14.27
CA ASN A 102 7.77 -18.06 -15.67
C ASN A 102 8.37 -19.31 -16.35
N CYS A 103 7.62 -20.41 -16.33
CA CYS A 103 7.89 -21.62 -17.11
C CYS A 103 6.90 -21.72 -18.29
N GLN A 104 6.81 -22.87 -18.98
CA GLN A 104 5.75 -23.13 -19.98
C GLN A 104 4.34 -22.88 -19.41
N ILE A 105 4.15 -23.11 -18.11
CA ILE A 105 2.97 -22.73 -17.34
C ILE A 105 3.44 -21.88 -16.17
N SER A 106 2.85 -20.70 -15.99
CA SER A 106 3.19 -19.81 -14.88
C SER A 106 2.73 -20.43 -13.55
N ILE A 107 3.65 -20.54 -12.60
CA ILE A 107 3.36 -21.10 -11.26
C ILE A 107 3.58 -20.01 -10.23
N ILE A 108 2.58 -19.77 -9.37
CA ILE A 108 2.70 -18.88 -8.22
C ILE A 108 3.52 -19.61 -7.15
N LEU A 109 4.73 -19.14 -6.89
CA LEU A 109 5.61 -19.68 -5.85
C LEU A 109 5.23 -19.16 -4.47
N ARG A 110 4.81 -17.88 -4.40
CA ARG A 110 4.47 -17.21 -3.16
C ARG A 110 3.52 -16.04 -3.40
N ARG A 111 2.62 -15.80 -2.45
CA ARG A 111 1.68 -14.68 -2.44
C ARG A 111 1.80 -13.95 -1.12
N TYR A 112 2.04 -12.64 -1.18
CA TYR A 112 1.88 -11.72 -0.06
C TYR A 112 0.56 -10.98 -0.25
N LEU A 113 -0.24 -10.95 0.81
CA LEU A 113 -1.54 -10.30 0.81
C LEU A 113 -1.52 -9.18 1.82
N ILE A 114 -1.86 -7.97 1.38
CA ILE A 114 -1.96 -6.78 2.22
C ILE A 114 -3.40 -6.31 2.14
N GLU A 115 -4.10 -6.38 3.25
CA GLU A 115 -5.48 -5.92 3.38
C GLU A 115 -5.53 -4.57 4.09
N LEU A 116 -6.27 -3.64 3.52
CA LEU A 116 -6.46 -2.27 3.97
C LEU A 116 -7.91 -2.14 4.45
N HIS A 117 -8.11 -2.36 5.74
CA HIS A 117 -9.42 -2.26 6.37
C HIS A 117 -9.69 -0.82 6.83
N THR A 118 -10.71 -0.18 6.28
CA THR A 118 -11.18 1.12 6.80
C THR A 118 -11.94 0.91 8.10
N MET A 119 -11.38 1.38 9.22
CA MET A 119 -12.07 1.32 10.51
C MET A 119 -13.11 2.43 10.63
N HIS A 120 -14.36 2.06 10.91
CA HIS A 120 -15.46 2.98 11.19
C HIS A 120 -15.86 2.89 12.66
N ASP A 121 -15.03 3.44 13.53
CA ASP A 121 -15.34 3.55 14.95
C ASP A 121 -15.49 5.05 15.34
N PRO A 122 -16.68 5.48 15.80
CA PRO A 122 -16.92 6.84 16.26
C PRO A 122 -15.94 7.30 17.36
N CYS A 123 -15.50 6.39 18.23
CA CYS A 123 -14.56 6.67 19.31
C CYS A 123 -13.13 6.89 18.78
N LEU A 124 -12.76 6.16 17.71
CA LEU A 124 -11.48 6.37 17.04
C LEU A 124 -11.46 7.65 16.21
N ARG A 125 -12.62 8.24 15.84
CA ARG A 125 -12.70 9.50 15.09
C ARG A 125 -11.92 10.62 15.77
N ALA A 126 -12.02 10.74 17.11
CA ALA A 126 -11.27 11.72 17.88
C ALA A 126 -9.74 11.48 17.86
N ILE A 127 -9.30 10.23 17.78
CA ILE A 127 -7.87 9.87 17.62
C ILE A 127 -7.42 10.18 16.19
N TYR A 128 -8.28 9.91 15.21
CA TYR A 128 -8.03 10.22 13.81
C TYR A 128 -7.98 11.73 13.56
N ASP A 129 -8.75 12.55 14.27
CA ASP A 129 -8.67 14.01 14.17
C ASP A 129 -7.26 14.53 14.54
N ASN A 130 -6.50 13.77 15.34
CA ASN A 130 -5.08 14.00 15.54
C ASN A 130 -4.22 13.28 14.49
N THR A 131 -4.02 13.92 13.34
CA THR A 131 -3.21 13.41 12.22
C THR A 131 -1.82 12.92 12.66
N LYS A 132 -1.17 13.59 13.61
CA LYS A 132 0.16 13.19 14.11
C LYS A 132 0.12 11.85 14.85
N GLN A 133 -0.88 11.66 15.70
CA GLN A 133 -1.05 10.41 16.44
C GLN A 133 -1.37 9.26 15.48
N LEU A 134 -2.23 9.49 14.48
CA LEU A 134 -2.50 8.50 13.44
C LEU A 134 -1.22 8.10 12.71
N MET A 135 -0.43 9.06 12.22
CA MET A 135 0.77 8.74 11.44
C MET A 135 1.78 7.93 12.26
N ASN A 136 1.92 8.23 13.55
CA ASN A 136 2.75 7.44 14.46
C ASN A 136 2.24 6.00 14.63
N GLN A 137 0.93 5.81 14.72
CA GLN A 137 0.33 4.46 14.80
C GLN A 137 0.53 3.69 13.49
N LEU A 138 0.36 4.33 12.34
CA LEU A 138 0.64 3.73 11.04
C LEU A 138 2.10 3.28 10.94
N ASP A 139 3.04 4.13 11.37
CA ASP A 139 4.47 3.79 11.35
C ASP A 139 4.81 2.59 12.24
N GLN A 140 4.14 2.44 13.39
CA GLN A 140 4.28 1.26 14.25
C GLN A 140 3.75 0.00 13.57
N ILE A 141 2.56 0.08 12.95
CA ILE A 141 1.97 -1.04 12.20
C ILE A 141 2.88 -1.43 11.04
N PHE A 142 3.36 -0.47 10.27
CA PHE A 142 4.28 -0.71 9.15
C PHE A 142 5.58 -1.35 9.62
N SER A 143 6.14 -0.91 10.75
CA SER A 143 7.31 -1.55 11.35
C SER A 143 7.03 -3.02 11.67
N GLN A 144 5.91 -3.32 12.32
CA GLN A 144 5.51 -4.69 12.64
C GLN A 144 5.37 -5.55 11.36
N CYS A 145 4.69 -5.05 10.34
CA CYS A 145 4.55 -5.75 9.07
C CYS A 145 5.90 -6.04 8.40
N ILE A 146 6.83 -5.08 8.41
CA ILE A 146 8.19 -5.26 7.88
C ILE A 146 8.94 -6.36 8.65
N GLN A 147 8.81 -6.40 9.97
CA GLN A 147 9.41 -7.44 10.79
C GLN A 147 8.79 -8.81 10.51
N THR A 148 7.48 -8.89 10.35
CA THR A 148 6.81 -10.13 9.95
C THR A 148 7.31 -10.62 8.60
N ILE A 149 7.44 -9.73 7.60
CA ILE A 149 8.00 -10.08 6.30
C ILE A 149 9.39 -10.69 6.48
N LYS A 150 10.30 -10.03 7.21
CA LYS A 150 11.68 -10.50 7.46
C LYS A 150 11.80 -11.86 8.13
N GLN A 151 10.80 -12.28 8.89
CA GLN A 151 10.81 -13.59 9.56
C GLN A 151 10.45 -14.73 8.61
N ILE A 152 9.91 -14.43 7.42
CA ILE A 152 9.53 -15.44 6.44
C ILE A 152 10.81 -16.04 5.81
N LYS A 153 10.94 -17.37 5.86
CA LYS A 153 12.05 -18.07 5.20
C LYS A 153 12.01 -17.79 3.69
N PRO A 154 13.12 -17.30 3.08
CA PRO A 154 13.21 -17.11 1.64
C PRO A 154 12.92 -18.40 0.87
N LEU A 155 12.40 -18.28 -0.35
CA LEU A 155 12.29 -19.40 -1.27
C LEU A 155 13.66 -20.08 -1.46
N GLU A 156 13.72 -21.40 -1.34
CA GLU A 156 14.98 -22.14 -1.49
C GLU A 156 15.43 -22.10 -2.95
N CYS A 157 16.53 -21.37 -3.20
CA CYS A 157 17.13 -21.20 -4.53
C CYS A 157 18.05 -22.36 -4.97
N SER A 158 17.93 -23.56 -4.40
CA SER A 158 18.92 -24.64 -4.51
C SER A 158 19.08 -25.29 -5.91
N ASN A 159 18.49 -24.76 -6.99
CA ASN A 159 18.65 -25.30 -8.34
C ASN A 159 18.72 -24.25 -9.49
N TYR A 160 18.86 -22.94 -9.22
CA TYR A 160 18.60 -21.90 -10.24
C TYR A 160 19.86 -21.22 -10.86
N THR A 161 21.06 -21.75 -10.66
CA THR A 161 22.31 -21.19 -11.22
C THR A 161 22.63 -21.61 -12.66
N LYS A 162 21.66 -22.13 -13.43
CA LYS A 162 21.86 -22.36 -14.87
C LYS A 162 20.99 -21.39 -15.67
N GLY A 163 21.55 -20.26 -16.12
CA GLY A 163 20.90 -19.47 -17.18
C GLY A 163 21.02 -17.95 -17.13
N TRP A 164 22.05 -17.38 -16.50
CA TRP A 164 22.42 -15.97 -16.71
C TRP A 164 23.91 -15.89 -17.04
N THR A 165 24.26 -16.42 -18.22
CA THR A 165 25.51 -16.12 -18.94
C THR A 165 25.14 -15.93 -20.39
#